data_AF-A0A958I0P7-F1
#
_entry.id   AF-A0A958I0P7-F1
#
_cell.length_a   1.000
_cell.length_b   1.000
_cell.length_c   1.000
_cell.angle_alpha   90.00
_cell.angle_beta   90.00
_cell.angle_gamma   90.00
#
_symmetry.space_group_name_H-M   'P 1'
#
loop_
_entity.id
_entity.type
_entity.pdbx_description
1 polymer ?
#
loop_
_entity_poly.entity_id
_entity_poly.type
_entity_poly.pdbx_seq_one_letter_code
_entity_poly.pdbx_strand_id
1 'polypeptide(L)'
;MNNETILKYALLAGAVYFCCVSIAHFTGTKIPGLFVYYNIPSYQYQDTIIAFLAFGWSAFLYAGSQQPEIIRPILLSALVALVGLIYNTVSTDFDAITGAATDSTPFWIQIFLLSCYAGWLWVFAARTGLKRSAYSKDSRT
;
A
#
# COMPACT_ATOMS: atom_id res chain seq x y z
N MET A 1 -22.89 -7.33 1.04
CA MET A 1 -22.22 -6.19 0.35
C MET A 1 -21.71 -6.69 -0.99
N ASN A 2 -21.91 -5.97 -2.10
CA ASN A 2 -21.44 -6.45 -3.41
C ASN A 2 -19.92 -6.21 -3.58
N ASN A 3 -19.29 -6.87 -4.56
CA ASN A 3 -17.83 -6.80 -4.77
C ASN A 3 -17.32 -5.37 -5.02
N GLU A 4 -18.12 -4.54 -5.69
CA GLU A 4 -17.80 -3.14 -5.99
C GLU A 4 -17.73 -2.31 -4.71
N THR A 5 -18.74 -2.45 -3.85
CA THR A 5 -18.78 -1.78 -2.54
C THR A 5 -17.63 -2.25 -1.65
N ILE A 6 -17.31 -3.55 -1.62
CA ILE A 6 -16.15 -4.08 -0.88
C ILE A 6 -14.85 -3.46 -1.39
N LEU A 7 -14.65 -3.44 -2.71
CA LEU A 7 -13.45 -2.86 -3.32
C LEU A 7 -13.33 -1.37 -3.01
N LYS A 8 -14.42 -0.61 -3.13
CA LYS A 8 -14.47 0.82 -2.84
C LYS A 8 -14.05 1.12 -1.41
N TYR A 9 -14.63 0.44 -0.43
CA TYR A 9 -14.28 0.68 0.97
C TYR A 9 -12.89 0.17 1.33
N ALA A 10 -12.41 -0.92 0.71
CA ALA A 10 -11.04 -1.36 0.88
C ALA A 10 -10.05 -0.29 0.38
N LEU A 11 -10.28 0.28 -0.81
CA LEU A 11 -9.47 1.37 -1.35
C LEU A 11 -9.51 2.62 -0.45
N LEU A 12 -10.68 3.01 0.05
CA LEU A 12 -10.82 4.13 0.99
C LEU A 12 -10.07 3.87 2.31
N ALA A 13 -10.14 2.66 2.85
CA ALA A 13 -9.41 2.29 4.06
C ALA A 13 -7.89 2.40 3.84
N GLY A 14 -7.39 1.93 2.68
CA GLY A 14 -6.00 2.13 2.30
C GLY A 14 -5.63 3.59 2.14
N ALA A 15 -6.51 4.42 1.55
CA ALA A 15 -6.26 5.85 1.42
C ALA A 15 -6.06 6.53 2.78
N VAL A 16 -6.95 6.25 3.73
CA VAL A 16 -6.84 6.75 5.11
C VAL A 16 -5.56 6.26 5.76
N TYR A 17 -5.25 4.96 5.66
CA TYR A 17 -4.03 4.38 6.22
C TYR A 17 -2.76 5.07 5.69
N PHE A 18 -2.62 5.22 4.37
CA PHE A 18 -1.45 5.86 3.78
C PHE A 18 -1.38 7.36 4.07
N CYS A 19 -2.52 8.02 4.29
CA CYS A 19 -2.55 9.38 4.81
C CYS A 19 -1.97 9.45 6.24
N CYS A 20 -2.35 8.50 7.12
CA CYS A 20 -1.76 8.39 8.45
C CYS A 20 -0.26 8.08 8.41
N VAL A 21 0.18 7.20 7.51
CA VAL A 21 1.61 6.92 7.28
C VAL A 21 2.35 8.18 6.85
N SER A 22 1.76 8.98 5.96
CA SER A 22 2.31 10.25 5.53
C SER A 22 2.51 11.22 6.69
N ILE A 23 1.49 11.39 7.52
CA ILE A 23 1.55 12.25 8.71
C ILE A 23 2.65 11.76 9.65
N ALA A 24 2.70 10.46 9.96
CA ALA A 24 3.68 9.89 10.87
C ALA A 24 5.13 10.15 10.39
N HIS A 25 5.39 9.98 9.09
CA HIS A 25 6.69 10.30 8.49
C HIS A 25 7.00 11.79 8.49
N PHE A 26 6.02 12.64 8.15
CA PHE A 26 6.20 14.10 8.14
C PHE A 26 6.53 14.66 9.53
N THR A 27 5.92 14.09 10.58
CA THR A 27 6.15 14.51 11.97
C THR A 27 7.31 13.75 12.66
N GLY A 28 7.94 12.78 11.98
CA GLY A 28 8.98 11.95 12.58
C GLY A 28 8.49 11.03 13.70
N THR A 29 7.18 10.75 13.78
CA THR A 29 6.57 9.99 14.88
C THR A 29 6.64 8.48 14.61
N LYS A 30 7.61 7.81 15.22
CA LYS A 30 7.95 6.39 14.98
C LYS A 30 6.96 5.40 15.62
N ILE A 31 5.76 5.31 15.05
CA ILE A 31 4.71 4.37 15.47
C ILE A 31 4.82 3.07 14.64
N PRO A 32 4.93 1.89 15.28
CA PRO A 32 4.90 0.61 14.56
C PRO A 32 3.67 0.50 13.66
N GLY A 33 3.89 0.12 12.40
CA GLY A 33 2.84 -0.01 11.39
C GLY A 33 2.43 1.29 10.68
N LEU A 34 2.66 2.47 11.26
CA LEU A 34 2.46 3.76 10.56
C LEU A 34 3.77 4.38 10.07
N PHE A 35 4.91 3.94 10.61
CA PHE A 35 6.22 4.42 10.24
C PHE A 35 7.04 3.27 9.64
N VAL A 36 7.23 3.30 8.33
CA VAL A 36 8.13 2.36 7.61
C VAL A 36 9.51 2.39 8.26
N TYR A 37 10.02 1.22 8.67
CA TYR A 37 11.27 1.08 9.42
C TYR A 37 11.30 1.88 10.74
N TYR A 38 10.20 1.87 11.51
CA TYR A 38 10.05 2.65 12.76
C TYR A 38 11.17 2.46 13.80
N ASN A 39 11.90 1.34 13.79
CA ASN A 39 12.99 1.01 14.70
C ASN A 39 14.38 1.22 14.08
N ILE A 40 14.45 1.81 12.88
CA ILE A 40 15.70 2.15 12.20
C ILE A 40 15.90 3.67 12.27
N PRO A 41 17.13 4.15 12.59
CA PRO A 41 17.47 5.56 12.45
C PRO A 41 17.32 6.02 11.00
N SER A 42 16.73 7.20 10.80
CA SER A 42 16.50 7.79 9.47
C SER A 42 16.83 9.27 9.51
N TYR A 43 17.23 9.82 8.37
CA TYR A 43 17.40 11.27 8.23
C TYR A 43 16.06 11.93 7.91
N GLN A 44 15.83 13.13 8.44
CA GLN A 44 14.58 13.87 8.24
C GLN A 44 14.20 14.06 6.77
N TYR A 45 15.18 14.23 5.87
CA TYR A 45 14.90 14.37 4.44
C TYR A 45 14.34 13.07 3.82
N GLN A 46 14.76 11.89 4.33
CA GLN A 46 14.26 10.59 3.89
C GLN A 46 12.80 10.42 4.32
N ASP A 47 12.52 10.72 5.59
CA ASP A 47 11.16 10.67 6.13
C ASP A 47 10.23 11.63 5.37
N THR A 48 10.73 12.82 5.00
CA THR A 48 9.97 13.77 4.18
C THR A 48 9.64 13.19 2.81
N ILE A 49 10.59 12.55 2.13
CA ILE A 49 10.35 11.88 0.84
C ILE A 49 9.28 10.79 1.00
N ILE A 50 9.40 9.94 2.03
CA ILE A 50 8.44 8.87 2.31
C ILE A 50 7.05 9.46 2.61
N ALA A 51 6.98 10.56 3.35
CA ALA A 51 5.72 11.23 3.66
C ALA A 51 4.98 11.65 2.40
N PHE A 52 5.66 12.31 1.46
CA PHE A 52 5.04 12.73 0.19
C PHE A 52 4.66 11.55 -0.70
N LEU A 53 5.48 10.51 -0.76
CA LEU A 53 5.14 9.29 -1.50
C LEU A 53 3.92 8.57 -0.90
N ALA A 54 3.85 8.47 0.43
CA ALA A 54 2.70 7.89 1.14
C ALA A 54 1.43 8.72 0.91
N PHE A 55 1.53 10.05 0.91
CA PHE A 55 0.40 10.91 0.53
C PHE A 55 -0.05 10.67 -0.92
N GLY A 56 0.90 10.51 -1.85
CA GLY A 56 0.60 10.12 -3.24
C GLY A 56 -0.17 8.80 -3.33
N TRP A 57 0.24 7.79 -2.55
CA TRP A 57 -0.50 6.52 -2.44
C TRP A 57 -1.91 6.70 -1.89
N SER A 58 -2.09 7.55 -0.88
CA SER A 58 -3.42 7.92 -0.36
C SER A 58 -4.30 8.50 -1.47
N ALA A 59 -3.79 9.48 -2.20
CA ALA A 59 -4.51 10.12 -3.30
C ALA A 59 -4.86 9.14 -4.43
N PHE A 60 -3.94 8.26 -4.81
CA PHE A 60 -4.19 7.23 -5.82
C PHE A 60 -5.27 6.23 -5.40
N LEU A 61 -5.21 5.73 -4.17
CA LEU A 61 -6.22 4.80 -3.66
C LEU A 61 -7.59 5.48 -3.54
N TYR A 62 -7.64 6.74 -3.09
CA TYR A 62 -8.86 7.53 -3.09
C TYR A 62 -9.40 7.71 -4.51
N ALA A 63 -8.56 8.11 -5.47
CA ALA A 63 -8.96 8.25 -6.87
C ALA A 63 -9.51 6.93 -7.44
N GLY A 64 -8.84 5.81 -7.19
CA GLY A 64 -9.30 4.48 -7.61
C GLY A 64 -10.63 4.07 -6.98
N SER A 65 -10.95 4.57 -5.78
CA SER A 65 -12.26 4.34 -5.13
C SER A 65 -13.41 5.10 -5.82
N GLN A 66 -13.11 6.16 -6.56
CA GLN A 66 -14.07 6.95 -7.34
C GLN A 66 -14.10 6.52 -8.81
N GLN A 67 -12.96 6.06 -9.35
CA GLN A 67 -12.73 5.76 -10.76
C GLN A 67 -12.19 4.33 -10.92
N PRO A 68 -13.06 3.32 -11.13
CA PRO A 68 -12.64 1.92 -11.20
C PRO A 68 -11.64 1.59 -12.33
N GLU A 69 -11.61 2.39 -13.39
CA GLU A 69 -10.73 2.24 -14.56
C GLU A 69 -9.25 2.36 -14.23
N ILE A 70 -8.88 3.14 -13.20
CA ILE A 70 -7.47 3.33 -12.80
C ILE A 70 -7.01 2.33 -11.74
N ILE A 71 -7.86 1.41 -11.28
CA ILE A 71 -7.47 0.44 -10.24
C ILE A 71 -6.33 -0.47 -10.73
N ARG A 72 -6.36 -0.91 -11.99
CA ARG A 72 -5.32 -1.80 -12.54
C ARG A 72 -3.92 -1.19 -12.49
N PRO A 73 -3.68 0.04 -13.00
CA PRO A 73 -2.37 0.65 -12.89
C PRO A 73 -1.94 0.87 -11.43
N ILE A 74 -2.86 1.24 -10.53
CA ILE A 74 -2.57 1.35 -9.08
C ILE A 74 -2.06 0.01 -8.52
N LEU A 75 -2.72 -1.10 -8.86
CA LEU A 75 -2.33 -2.43 -8.41
C LEU A 75 -1.00 -2.91 -8.99
N LEU A 76 -0.70 -2.56 -10.24
CA LEU A 76 0.61 -2.84 -10.84
C LEU A 76 1.72 -2.06 -10.13
N SER A 77 1.49 -0.77 -9.85
CA SER A 77 2.43 0.04 -9.05
C SER A 77 2.64 -0.55 -7.65
N ALA A 78 1.59 -1.10 -7.03
CA ALA A 78 1.69 -1.70 -5.69
C ALA A 78 2.58 -2.95 -5.69
N LEU A 79 2.53 -3.77 -6.76
CA LEU A 79 3.44 -4.91 -6.92
C LEU A 79 4.90 -4.45 -7.01
N VAL A 80 5.18 -3.40 -7.77
CA VAL A 80 6.54 -2.84 -7.88
C VAL A 80 7.03 -2.32 -6.54
N ALA A 81 6.17 -1.62 -5.78
CA ALA A 81 6.49 -1.16 -4.44
C ALA A 81 6.80 -2.32 -3.47
N LEU A 82 6.02 -3.40 -3.52
CA LEU A 82 6.26 -4.61 -2.73
C LEU A 82 7.60 -5.26 -3.06
N VAL A 83 7.94 -5.37 -4.36
CA VAL A 83 9.26 -5.87 -4.78
C VAL A 83 10.38 -4.99 -4.22
N GLY A 84 10.23 -3.67 -4.25
CA GLY A 84 11.19 -2.74 -3.65
C GLY A 84 11.34 -2.92 -2.14
N LEU A 85 10.24 -3.13 -1.41
CA LEU A 85 10.28 -3.39 0.04
C LEU A 85 10.98 -4.72 0.36
N ILE A 86 10.69 -5.77 -0.40
CA ILE A 86 11.34 -7.07 -0.26
C ILE A 86 12.83 -6.94 -0.55
N TYR A 87 13.20 -6.29 -1.65
CA TYR A 87 14.59 -6.05 -2.00
C TYR A 87 15.34 -5.36 -0.87
N ASN A 88 14.81 -4.23 -0.38
CA ASN A 88 15.44 -3.51 0.74
C ASN A 88 15.58 -4.39 1.98
N THR A 89 14.54 -5.14 2.34
CA THR A 89 14.58 -5.99 3.55
C THR A 89 15.60 -7.13 3.43
N VAL A 90 15.82 -7.67 2.23
CA VAL A 90 16.78 -8.76 1.99
C VAL A 90 18.19 -8.24 1.78
N SER A 91 18.36 -7.06 1.16
CA SER A 91 19.66 -6.51 0.80
C SER A 91 20.31 -5.68 1.91
N THR A 92 19.54 -5.23 2.89
CA THR A 92 20.04 -4.38 3.98
C THR A 92 20.50 -5.23 5.14
N ASP A 93 21.77 -5.03 5.53
CA ASP A 93 22.31 -5.53 6.79
C ASP A 93 21.85 -4.60 7.93
N PHE A 94 20.71 -4.94 8.54
CA PHE A 94 20.14 -4.15 9.65
C PHE A 94 20.98 -4.25 10.93
N ASP A 95 21.75 -5.32 11.11
CA ASP A 95 22.58 -5.52 12.30
C ASP A 95 23.80 -4.59 12.29
N ALA A 96 24.28 -4.21 11.09
CA ALA A 96 25.37 -3.25 10.92
C ALA A 96 24.95 -1.78 11.18
N ILE A 97 23.65 -1.49 11.36
CA ILE A 97 23.17 -0.12 11.56
C ILE A 97 23.25 0.27 13.04
N THR A 98 24.19 1.15 13.38
CA THR A 98 24.32 1.70 14.73
C THR A 98 23.02 2.36 15.20
N GLY A 99 22.45 1.88 16.30
CA GLY A 99 21.22 2.41 16.89
C GLY A 99 19.92 1.84 16.29
N ALA A 100 20.00 0.88 15.38
CA ALA A 100 18.86 0.07 14.98
C ALA A 100 18.52 -0.98 16.05
N ALA A 101 17.24 -1.31 16.18
CA ALA A 101 16.88 -2.59 16.78
C ALA A 101 17.12 -3.68 15.73
N THR A 102 17.87 -4.72 16.10
CA THR A 102 18.32 -5.82 15.23
C THR A 102 17.18 -6.71 14.71
N ASP A 103 15.98 -6.58 15.26
CA ASP A 103 14.83 -7.36 14.84
C ASP A 103 14.18 -6.80 13.56
N SER A 104 14.33 -7.55 12.46
CA SER A 104 13.68 -7.27 11.17
C SER A 104 12.28 -7.88 11.05
N THR A 105 11.82 -8.67 12.03
CA THR A 105 10.48 -9.29 12.06
C THR A 105 9.35 -8.29 11.77
N PRO A 106 9.35 -7.05 12.32
CA PRO A 106 8.30 -6.08 12.01
C PRO A 106 8.19 -5.71 10.53
N PHE A 107 9.31 -5.71 9.79
CA PHE A 107 9.33 -5.36 8.36
C PHE A 107 8.70 -6.47 7.52
N TRP A 108 9.00 -7.72 7.86
CA TRP A 108 8.37 -8.88 7.23
C TRP A 108 6.87 -8.94 7.49
N ILE A 109 6.43 -8.63 8.71
CA ILE A 109 5.00 -8.52 9.03
C ILE A 109 4.36 -7.43 8.17
N GLN A 110 4.99 -6.26 8.03
CA GLN A 110 4.48 -5.18 7.20
C GLN A 110 4.37 -5.57 5.72
N ILE A 111 5.40 -6.21 5.16
CA ILE A 111 5.40 -6.71 3.78
C ILE A 111 4.28 -7.73 3.58
N PHE A 112 4.12 -8.67 4.52
CA PHE A 112 3.07 -9.68 4.47
C PHE A 112 1.68 -9.04 4.47
N LEU A 113 1.40 -8.12 5.41
CA LEU A 113 0.12 -7.42 5.50
C LEU A 113 -0.19 -6.60 4.24
N LEU A 114 0.80 -5.88 3.71
CA LEU A 114 0.64 -5.14 2.45
C LEU A 114 0.40 -6.08 1.26
N SER A 115 1.05 -7.24 1.23
CA SER A 115 0.84 -8.26 0.20
C SER A 115 -0.57 -8.87 0.28
N CYS A 116 -1.06 -9.18 1.49
CA CYS A 116 -2.43 -9.62 1.71
C CYS A 116 -3.44 -8.55 1.29
N TYR A 117 -3.20 -7.30 1.63
CA TYR A 117 -4.05 -6.18 1.23
C TYR A 117 -4.07 -5.99 -0.30
N ALA A 118 -2.91 -6.00 -0.95
CA ALA A 118 -2.82 -5.92 -2.42
C ALA A 118 -3.53 -7.11 -3.09
N GLY A 119 -3.33 -8.33 -2.58
CA GLY A 119 -4.02 -9.54 -3.05
C GLY A 119 -5.54 -9.44 -2.89
N TRP A 120 -6.01 -8.91 -1.76
CA TRP A 120 -7.42 -8.64 -1.52
C TRP A 120 -7.99 -7.69 -2.57
N LEU A 121 -7.33 -6.56 -2.83
CA LEU A 121 -7.76 -5.62 -3.86
C LEU A 121 -7.76 -6.25 -5.27
N TRP A 122 -6.74 -7.06 -5.61
CA TRP A 122 -6.68 -7.79 -6.87
C TRP A 122 -7.88 -8.72 -7.07
N VAL A 123 -8.23 -9.51 -6.05
CA VAL A 123 -9.36 -10.45 -6.12
C VAL A 123 -10.66 -9.70 -6.36
N PHE A 124 -10.92 -8.62 -5.63
CA PHE A 124 -12.17 -7.87 -5.79
C PHE A 124 -12.20 -7.04 -7.08
N ALA A 125 -11.07 -6.51 -7.53
CA ALA A 125 -10.96 -5.84 -8.83
C ALA A 125 -11.26 -6.80 -9.99
N ALA A 126 -10.72 -8.02 -9.96
CA ALA A 126 -11.00 -9.05 -10.97
C ALA A 126 -12.48 -9.45 -10.97
N ARG A 127 -13.08 -9.68 -9.79
CA ARG A 127 -14.48 -10.06 -9.65
C ARG A 127 -15.46 -8.95 -10.09
N THR A 128 -15.09 -7.69 -9.95
CA THR A 128 -15.86 -6.56 -10.48
C THR A 128 -15.76 -6.45 -12.00
N GLY A 129 -14.56 -6.67 -12.57
CA GLY A 129 -14.34 -6.69 -14.02
C GLY A 129 -15.13 -7.79 -14.74
N LEU A 130 -15.25 -8.98 -14.13
CA LEU A 130 -16.05 -10.09 -14.66
C LEU A 130 -17.53 -9.73 -14.84
N LYS A 131 -18.11 -8.97 -13.89
CA LYS A 131 -19.51 -8.52 -13.98
C LYS A 131 -19.76 -7.54 -15.12
N ARG A 132 -18.89 -6.54 -15.30
CA ARG A 132 -19.01 -5.58 -16.42
C ARG A 132 -18.91 -6.26 -17.79
N SER A 133 -18.07 -7.28 -17.93
CA SER A 133 -17.96 -8.05 -19.18
C SER A 133 -19.19 -8.89 -19.48
N ALA A 134 -19.79 -9.52 -18.46
CA ALA A 134 -21.02 -10.30 -18.62
C ALA A 134 -22.20 -9.43 -19.07
N TYR A 135 -22.40 -8.26 -18.45
CA TYR A 135 -23.48 -7.33 -18.79
C TYR A 135 -23.36 -6.78 -20.23
N SER A 136 -22.13 -6.48 -20.67
CA SER A 136 -21.85 -6.02 -22.04
C SER A 136 -22.15 -7.06 -23.13
N LYS A 137 -22.11 -8.35 -22.79
CA LYS A 137 -22.46 -9.43 -23.74
C LYS A 137 -23.97 -9.63 -23.86
N ASP A 138 -24.70 -9.53 -22.75
CA ASP A 138 -26.16 -9.73 -22.70
C ASP A 138 -26.94 -8.59 -23.40
N SER A 139 -26.41 -7.36 -23.35
CA SER A 139 -27.05 -6.21 -24.01
C SER A 139 -26.82 -6.14 -25.54
N ARG A 140 -26.14 -7.13 -26.12
CA ARG A 140 -25.84 -7.20 -27.57
C ARG A 140 -26.53 -8.38 -28.28
N THR A 141 -27.35 -9.14 -27.55
CA THR A 141 -28.23 -10.20 -28.09
C THR A 141 -29.67 -9.74 -28.00
#